data_AF-A0ABC8XUJ0-F1
#
_entry.id   AF-A0ABC8XUJ0-F1
#
_cell.length_a   1.000
_cell.length_b   1.000
_cell.length_c   1.000
_cell.angle_alpha   90.00
_cell.angle_beta   90.00
_cell.angle_gamma   90.00
#
_symmetry.space_group_name_H-M   'P 1'
#
loop_
_entity.id
_entity.type
_entity.pdbx_description
1 polymer ?
#
loop_
_entity_poly.entity_id
_entity_poly.type
_entity_poly.pdbx_seq_one_letter_code
_entity_poly.pdbx_strand_id
1 'polypeptide(L)'
;MLAAHKREESEKLRDGTRLAGTPFRSPGTVTVAAPRRIATGPLPPIFRGRSPLAGALLFLSLGAVAGVRSLSSAQMESASTTVPSIVVYVTVPNREAALKIISLAGKKLAGSIISEKLAACVNIVPGVESVYWWEGKVQSDAEELLIIKTRESLLDALTEHVKANHEYDVPEVIALPIKGGNLKYLEWLKNSTREN
;
A
#
# COMPACT_ATOMS: atom_id res chain seq x y z
N MET A 1 3.38 -24.06 10.59
CA MET A 1 4.08 -25.12 9.84
C MET A 1 4.71 -24.43 8.61
N LEU A 2 5.60 -23.45 8.82
CA LEU A 2 5.76 -22.34 7.86
C LEU A 2 6.68 -22.59 6.66
N ALA A 3 7.65 -23.52 6.71
CA ALA A 3 8.60 -23.68 5.58
C ALA A 3 9.39 -25.01 5.56
N ALA A 4 9.19 -25.93 6.50
CA ALA A 4 10.14 -27.04 6.69
C ALA A 4 9.86 -28.28 5.82
N HIS A 5 8.61 -28.53 5.42
CA HIS A 5 8.26 -29.83 4.83
C HIS A 5 8.80 -30.04 3.40
N LYS A 6 9.14 -28.96 2.69
CA LYS A 6 9.69 -29.05 1.33
C LYS A 6 11.22 -28.95 1.24
N ARG A 7 11.91 -28.50 2.29
CA ARG A 7 13.39 -28.41 2.28
C ARG A 7 14.04 -29.79 2.48
N GLU A 8 13.41 -30.70 3.22
CA GLU A 8 14.00 -32.01 3.57
C GLU A 8 14.25 -32.93 2.35
N GLU A 9 13.44 -32.84 1.29
CA GLU A 9 13.67 -33.60 0.05
C GLU A 9 14.77 -32.99 -0.84
N SER A 10 14.97 -31.67 -0.79
CA SER A 10 15.93 -30.98 -1.67
C SER A 10 17.39 -31.06 -1.19
N GLU A 11 17.59 -31.28 0.11
CA GLU A 11 18.92 -31.35 0.72
C GLU A 11 19.54 -32.75 0.58
N LYS A 12 18.73 -33.81 0.55
CA LYS A 12 19.17 -35.18 0.25
C LYS A 12 19.70 -35.39 -1.18
N LEU A 13 19.39 -34.49 -2.12
CA LEU A 13 19.84 -34.60 -3.51
C LEU A 13 21.17 -33.89 -3.78
N ARG A 14 21.75 -33.17 -2.80
CA ARG A 14 22.97 -32.36 -2.98
C ARG A 14 24.25 -32.94 -2.37
N ASP A 15 24.17 -34.09 -1.69
CA ASP A 15 25.35 -34.69 -1.02
C ASP A 15 26.23 -35.56 -1.94
N GLY A 16 26.16 -35.31 -3.25
CA GLY A 16 26.96 -36.00 -4.27
C GLY A 16 27.75 -35.01 -5.10
N THR A 17 29.05 -34.90 -4.80
CA THR A 17 30.18 -34.45 -5.66
C THR A 17 30.92 -33.21 -5.16
N ARG A 18 32.04 -33.47 -4.48
CA ARG A 18 33.16 -32.56 -4.19
C ARG A 18 33.78 -32.04 -5.50
N LEU A 19 33.94 -30.73 -5.68
CA LEU A 19 34.96 -30.16 -6.59
C LEU A 19 35.61 -28.89 -6.01
N ALA A 20 36.86 -28.74 -6.40
CA ALA A 20 37.92 -27.90 -5.85
C ALA A 20 37.64 -26.38 -5.82
N GLY A 21 38.27 -25.72 -4.84
CA GLY A 21 38.12 -24.30 -4.56
C GLY A 21 38.77 -23.34 -5.57
N THR A 22 38.39 -22.07 -5.42
CA THR A 22 39.06 -20.88 -5.98
C THR A 22 39.15 -19.81 -4.89
N PRO A 23 40.19 -18.95 -4.90
CA PRO A 23 40.50 -18.10 -3.76
C PRO A 23 39.58 -16.89 -3.65
N PHE A 24 39.23 -16.58 -2.40
CA PHE A 24 38.44 -15.45 -1.94
C PHE A 24 39.08 -14.10 -2.33
N ARG A 25 38.40 -13.32 -3.17
CA ARG A 25 38.74 -11.92 -3.47
C ARG A 25 38.09 -11.01 -2.44
N SER A 26 38.90 -10.23 -1.74
CA SER A 26 38.47 -9.23 -0.75
C SER A 26 37.55 -8.14 -1.36
N PRO A 27 36.53 -7.64 -0.63
CA PRO A 27 35.65 -6.59 -1.13
C PRO A 27 36.39 -5.25 -1.27
N GLY A 28 36.25 -4.60 -2.43
CA GLY A 28 36.77 -3.27 -2.69
C GLY A 28 36.04 -2.20 -1.88
N THR A 29 36.81 -1.24 -1.35
CA THR A 29 36.32 -0.06 -0.63
C THR A 29 35.41 0.79 -1.51
N VAL A 30 34.16 0.96 -1.10
CA VAL A 30 33.23 1.92 -1.73
C VAL A 30 33.48 3.30 -1.11
N THR A 31 34.06 4.21 -1.90
CA THR A 31 34.26 5.61 -1.50
C THR A 31 32.93 6.36 -1.55
N VAL A 32 32.43 6.81 -0.40
CA VAL A 32 31.24 7.64 -0.28
C VAL A 32 31.56 9.07 -0.72
N ALA A 33 30.89 9.55 -1.77
CA ALA A 33 31.00 10.95 -2.23
C ALA A 33 30.19 11.89 -1.30
N ALA A 34 30.80 13.01 -0.92
CA ALA A 34 30.24 14.01 -0.01
C ALA A 34 29.02 14.77 -0.62
N PRO A 35 28.04 15.18 0.20
CA PRO A 35 26.84 15.88 -0.28
C PRO A 35 27.13 17.31 -0.74
N ARG A 36 26.63 17.67 -1.92
CA ARG A 36 26.70 19.04 -2.45
C ARG A 36 25.79 19.99 -1.66
N ARG A 37 26.37 21.09 -1.16
CA ARG A 37 25.67 22.22 -0.52
C ARG A 37 24.57 22.77 -1.44
N ILE A 38 23.34 22.80 -0.94
CA ILE A 38 22.23 23.56 -1.53
C ILE A 38 22.40 25.03 -1.11
N ALA A 39 22.45 25.93 -2.09
CA ALA A 39 22.54 27.37 -1.86
C ALA A 39 21.18 27.92 -1.38
N THR A 40 21.19 28.59 -0.23
CA THR A 40 20.05 29.31 0.33
C THR A 40 19.95 30.70 -0.31
N GLY A 41 18.95 30.91 -1.18
CA GLY A 41 18.55 32.24 -1.65
C GLY A 41 17.65 32.96 -0.64
N PRO A 42 17.59 34.30 -0.66
CA PRO A 42 16.85 35.09 0.33
C PRO A 42 15.33 35.03 0.12
N LEU A 43 14.59 35.05 1.24
CA LEU A 43 13.12 35.07 1.29
C LEU A 43 12.54 36.41 0.78
N PRO A 44 11.35 36.41 0.16
CA PRO A 44 10.66 37.64 -0.24
C PRO A 44 9.99 38.36 0.95
N PRO A 45 9.75 39.69 0.86
CA PRO A 45 9.27 40.50 1.97
C PRO A 45 7.76 40.36 2.20
N ILE A 46 7.38 40.39 3.47
CA ILE A 46 6.00 40.33 4.00
C ILE A 46 5.30 41.67 3.73
N PHE A 47 4.25 41.64 2.91
CA PHE A 47 3.42 42.82 2.62
C PHE A 47 2.34 42.96 3.71
N ARG A 48 2.52 43.93 4.62
CA ARG A 48 1.49 44.38 5.59
C ARG A 48 0.47 45.28 4.87
N GLY A 49 -0.71 44.74 4.58
CA GLY A 49 -1.86 45.51 4.12
C GLY A 49 -2.73 45.99 5.28
N ARG A 50 -2.86 47.32 5.41
CA ARG A 50 -3.70 48.05 6.38
C ARG A 50 -5.20 47.88 6.10
N SER A 51 -5.98 47.78 7.16
CA SER A 51 -7.43 48.02 7.23
C SER A 51 -7.81 49.46 6.87
N PRO A 52 -9.05 49.69 6.40
CA PRO A 52 -9.86 50.72 7.07
C PRO A 52 -11.36 50.38 7.23
N LEU A 53 -11.84 50.66 8.45
CA LEU A 53 -13.01 51.49 8.79
C LEU A 53 -14.38 51.22 8.13
N ALA A 54 -15.23 50.61 8.96
CA ALA A 54 -16.57 51.07 9.36
C ALA A 54 -17.27 52.11 8.48
N GLY A 55 -18.38 51.70 7.88
CA GLY A 55 -19.41 52.56 7.30
C GLY A 55 -20.79 51.94 7.52
N ALA A 56 -21.41 52.27 8.64
CA ALA A 56 -22.81 51.97 8.92
C ALA A 56 -23.71 52.97 8.17
N LEU A 57 -24.63 52.47 7.35
CA LEU A 57 -25.74 53.24 6.82
C LEU A 57 -27.02 52.41 6.91
N LEU A 58 -27.91 52.85 7.80
CA LEU A 58 -29.30 52.44 7.90
C LEU A 58 -30.01 52.70 6.56
N PHE A 59 -30.68 51.67 6.04
CA PHE A 59 -31.86 51.88 5.20
C PHE A 59 -33.02 51.04 5.72
N LEU A 60 -33.98 51.75 6.31
CA LEU A 60 -35.33 51.34 6.60
C LEU A 60 -36.11 51.19 5.29
N SER A 61 -36.56 49.99 4.97
CA SER A 61 -37.83 49.78 4.26
C SER A 61 -38.32 48.34 4.48
N LEU A 62 -39.14 48.18 5.52
CA LEU A 62 -39.88 46.95 5.78
C LEU A 62 -41.07 46.90 4.79
N GLY A 63 -40.80 46.43 3.57
CA GLY A 63 -41.82 46.05 2.59
C GLY A 63 -42.11 44.56 2.72
N ALA A 64 -43.34 44.21 3.08
CA ALA A 64 -43.83 42.85 3.19
C ALA A 64 -43.64 42.06 1.88
N VAL A 65 -42.97 40.92 1.95
CA VAL A 65 -43.06 39.86 0.93
C VAL A 65 -43.22 38.52 1.64
N ALA A 66 -44.40 37.94 1.40
CA ALA A 66 -44.79 36.53 1.43
C ALA A 66 -43.91 35.55 2.23
N GLY A 67 -44.57 34.84 3.15
CA GLY A 67 -44.03 33.66 3.82
C GLY A 67 -43.39 32.71 2.83
N VAL A 68 -42.06 32.66 2.88
CA VAL A 68 -41.26 31.59 2.30
C VAL A 68 -41.67 30.34 3.05
N ARG A 69 -42.55 29.53 2.44
CA ARG A 69 -42.64 28.11 2.75
C ARG A 69 -41.21 27.60 2.76
N SER A 70 -40.76 27.14 3.93
CA SER A 70 -39.52 26.40 4.10
C SER A 70 -39.46 25.35 2.99
N LEU A 71 -38.66 25.64 1.97
CA LEU A 71 -38.20 24.63 1.04
C LEU A 71 -37.34 23.74 1.91
N SER A 72 -37.92 22.62 2.33
CA SER A 72 -37.18 21.47 2.79
C SER A 72 -36.14 21.20 1.70
N SER A 73 -34.93 21.70 1.92
CA SER A 73 -33.77 21.34 1.14
C SER A 73 -33.75 19.84 1.16
N ALA A 74 -33.99 19.23 0.00
CA ALA A 74 -33.71 17.83 -0.22
C ALA A 74 -32.35 17.58 0.41
N GLN A 75 -32.32 16.78 1.48
CA GLN A 75 -31.09 16.25 2.00
C GLN A 75 -30.55 15.37 0.87
N MET A 76 -29.70 15.97 0.05
CA MET A 76 -28.76 15.25 -0.76
C MET A 76 -27.90 14.54 0.28
N GLU A 77 -28.21 13.27 0.55
CA GLU A 77 -27.29 12.39 1.25
C GLU A 77 -25.96 12.58 0.54
N SER A 78 -24.98 13.10 1.28
CA SER A 78 -23.62 13.20 0.80
C SER A 78 -23.17 11.78 0.51
N ALA A 79 -23.34 11.35 -0.74
CA ALA A 79 -22.79 10.11 -1.20
C ALA A 79 -21.28 10.24 -1.03
N SER A 80 -20.75 9.62 0.03
CA SER A 80 -19.33 9.63 0.31
C SER A 80 -18.61 9.06 -0.91
N THR A 81 -17.85 9.91 -1.61
CA THR A 81 -17.15 9.51 -2.84
C THR A 81 -16.05 8.49 -2.55
N THR A 82 -15.62 8.36 -1.29
CA THR A 82 -14.61 7.41 -0.81
C THR A 82 -15.22 6.31 0.05
N VAL A 83 -14.44 5.24 0.25
CA VAL A 83 -14.76 4.11 1.13
C VAL A 83 -13.61 3.89 2.12
N PRO A 84 -13.87 3.32 3.32
CA PRO A 84 -12.82 2.89 4.23
C PRO A 84 -11.81 2.01 3.48
N SER A 85 -10.54 2.40 3.57
CA SER A 85 -9.46 1.83 2.77
C SER A 85 -8.30 1.42 3.67
N ILE A 86 -7.56 0.41 3.25
CA ILE A 86 -6.46 -0.20 4.00
C ILE A 86 -5.23 -0.37 3.11
N VAL A 87 -4.06 -0.37 3.75
CA VAL A 87 -2.82 -0.90 3.19
C VAL A 87 -2.59 -2.28 3.79
N VAL A 88 -2.41 -3.29 2.96
CA VAL A 88 -2.15 -4.67 3.39
C VAL A 88 -0.71 -5.04 3.06
N TYR A 89 -0.01 -5.60 4.05
CA TYR A 89 1.33 -6.17 3.90
C TYR A 89 1.21 -7.68 3.78
N VAL A 90 1.94 -8.23 2.80
CA VAL A 90 2.10 -9.66 2.57
C VAL A 90 3.55 -9.92 2.21
N THR A 91 4.21 -10.85 2.90
CA THR A 91 5.54 -11.33 2.52
C THR A 91 5.42 -12.59 1.67
N VAL A 92 6.34 -12.76 0.71
CA VAL A 92 6.38 -13.92 -0.19
C VAL A 92 7.82 -14.40 -0.38
N PRO A 93 8.06 -15.70 -0.61
CA PRO A 93 9.41 -16.27 -0.66
C PRO A 93 10.28 -15.76 -1.82
N ASN A 94 9.67 -15.30 -2.92
CA ASN A 94 10.39 -14.87 -4.11
C ASN A 94 9.51 -14.08 -5.08
N ARG A 95 10.16 -13.55 -6.14
CA ARG A 95 9.51 -12.77 -7.19
C ARG A 95 8.40 -13.49 -7.92
N GLU A 96 8.58 -14.78 -8.18
CA GLU A 96 7.59 -15.56 -8.92
C GLU A 96 6.30 -15.73 -8.11
N ALA A 97 6.43 -16.00 -6.81
CA ALA A 97 5.31 -16.03 -5.88
C ALA A 97 4.59 -14.67 -5.79
N ALA A 98 5.33 -13.56 -5.74
CA ALA A 98 4.76 -12.21 -5.80
C ALA A 98 3.89 -12.01 -7.05
N LEU A 99 4.44 -12.34 -8.22
CA LEU A 99 3.76 -12.16 -9.50
C LEU A 99 2.55 -13.08 -9.65
N LYS A 100 2.60 -14.30 -9.11
CA LYS A 100 1.46 -15.23 -9.08
C LYS A 100 0.27 -14.64 -8.31
N ILE A 101 0.52 -14.10 -7.12
CA ILE A 101 -0.51 -13.47 -6.27
C ILE A 101 -1.08 -12.20 -6.93
N ILE A 102 -0.26 -11.42 -7.64
CA ILE A 102 -0.67 -10.14 -8.24
C ILE A 102 -1.33 -10.29 -9.62
N SER A 103 -1.00 -11.36 -10.35
CA SER A 103 -1.01 -11.50 -11.81
C SER A 103 -1.84 -10.47 -12.60
N LEU A 104 -1.14 -9.49 -13.14
CA LEU A 104 -1.62 -8.49 -14.08
C LEU A 104 -1.39 -9.02 -15.51
N ALA A 105 -2.49 -9.23 -16.25
CA ALA A 105 -2.55 -9.51 -17.69
C ALA A 105 -2.17 -10.92 -18.21
N GLY A 106 -3.17 -11.60 -18.77
CA GLY A 106 -3.04 -12.14 -20.14
C GLY A 106 -2.54 -13.58 -20.34
N LYS A 107 -2.26 -14.36 -19.29
CA LYS A 107 -2.16 -15.82 -19.42
C LYS A 107 -3.01 -16.44 -18.32
N LYS A 108 -4.06 -17.16 -18.74
CA LYS A 108 -5.04 -17.82 -17.89
C LYS A 108 -4.37 -18.65 -16.78
N LEU A 109 -4.10 -18.04 -15.63
CA LEU A 109 -4.23 -18.69 -14.34
C LEU A 109 -5.46 -18.06 -13.71
N ALA A 110 -6.45 -18.90 -13.40
CA ALA A 110 -7.65 -18.47 -12.72
C ALA A 110 -7.26 -17.90 -11.35
N GLY A 111 -7.50 -16.59 -11.19
CA GLY A 111 -7.38 -15.85 -9.95
C GLY A 111 -6.18 -14.89 -9.91
N SER A 112 -6.47 -13.60 -9.71
CA SER A 112 -5.45 -12.60 -9.39
C SER A 112 -6.08 -11.44 -8.64
N ILE A 113 -5.37 -10.88 -7.66
CA ILE A 113 -5.85 -9.75 -6.85
C ILE A 113 -6.32 -8.57 -7.73
N ILE A 114 -5.59 -8.21 -8.79
CA ILE A 114 -6.00 -7.09 -9.63
C ILE A 114 -7.07 -7.51 -10.63
N SER A 115 -6.95 -8.71 -11.20
CA SER A 115 -7.92 -9.21 -12.20
C SER A 115 -9.30 -9.44 -11.58
N GLU A 116 -9.36 -9.87 -10.32
CA GLU A 116 -10.57 -10.03 -9.52
C GLU A 116 -11.03 -8.73 -8.84
N LYS A 117 -10.31 -7.62 -9.07
CA LYS A 117 -10.56 -6.31 -8.44
C LYS A 117 -10.59 -6.36 -6.90
N LEU A 118 -9.80 -7.25 -6.31
CA LEU A 118 -9.58 -7.36 -4.86
C LEU A 118 -8.66 -6.26 -4.32
N ALA A 119 -7.88 -5.59 -5.17
CA ALA A 119 -7.12 -4.40 -4.82
C ALA A 119 -7.01 -3.43 -5.99
N ALA A 120 -6.76 -2.15 -5.69
CA ALA A 120 -6.57 -1.12 -6.70
C ALA A 120 -5.12 -1.12 -7.24
N CYS A 121 -4.13 -1.31 -6.37
CA CYS A 121 -2.74 -1.49 -6.77
C CYS A 121 -1.92 -2.28 -5.75
N VAL A 122 -0.76 -2.74 -6.21
CA VAL A 122 0.25 -3.42 -5.41
C VAL A 122 1.62 -2.84 -5.73
N ASN A 123 2.40 -2.49 -4.71
CA ASN A 123 3.83 -2.25 -4.86
C ASN A 123 4.57 -3.50 -4.40
N ILE A 124 5.70 -3.81 -5.05
CA ILE A 124 6.54 -4.93 -4.66
C ILE A 124 7.91 -4.39 -4.25
N VAL A 125 8.35 -4.70 -3.05
CA VAL A 125 9.65 -4.34 -2.50
C VAL A 125 10.54 -5.59 -2.51
N PRO A 126 11.53 -5.68 -3.41
CA PRO A 126 12.41 -6.84 -3.50
C PRO A 126 13.51 -6.80 -2.44
N GLY A 127 14.10 -7.96 -2.14
CA GLY A 127 15.31 -8.07 -1.32
C GLY A 127 15.09 -7.77 0.16
N VAL A 128 13.93 -8.17 0.70
CA VAL A 128 13.64 -8.09 2.13
C VAL A 128 14.27 -9.29 2.82
N GLU A 129 14.88 -9.06 3.99
CA GLU A 129 15.35 -10.14 4.87
C GLU A 129 14.39 -10.24 6.05
N SER A 130 13.76 -11.40 6.21
CA SER A 130 12.80 -11.68 7.28
C SER A 130 13.45 -12.54 8.35
N VAL A 131 13.58 -11.98 9.55
CA VAL A 131 14.22 -12.62 10.71
C VAL A 131 13.17 -12.97 11.75
N TYR A 132 13.09 -14.24 12.14
CA TYR A 132 12.04 -14.73 13.04
C TYR A 132 12.53 -15.90 13.91
N TRP A 133 11.80 -16.22 14.98
CA TRP A 133 12.10 -17.36 15.85
C TRP A 133 11.24 -18.58 15.49
N TRP A 134 11.87 -19.71 15.20
CA TRP A 134 11.16 -20.92 14.81
C TRP A 134 11.97 -22.18 15.12
N GLU A 135 11.32 -23.24 15.59
CA GLU A 135 11.94 -24.49 16.10
C GLU A 135 13.14 -24.26 17.04
N GLY A 136 12.99 -23.32 17.97
CA GLY A 136 13.99 -23.08 19.00
C GLY A 136 15.26 -22.36 18.52
N LYS A 137 15.26 -21.79 17.30
CA LYS A 137 16.37 -21.00 16.75
C LYS A 137 15.88 -19.76 16.02
N VAL A 138 16.78 -18.78 15.89
CA VAL A 138 16.59 -17.65 14.97
C VAL A 138 16.79 -18.16 13.54
N GLN A 139 15.83 -17.84 12.69
CA GLN A 139 15.85 -18.09 11.25
C GLN A 139 15.91 -16.76 10.50
N SER A 140 16.46 -16.80 9.30
CA SER A 140 16.41 -15.70 8.34
C SER A 140 16.12 -16.26 6.96
N ASP A 141 15.16 -15.68 6.25
CA ASP A 141 14.85 -16.00 4.86
C ASP A 141 14.77 -14.72 4.01
N ALA A 142 15.17 -14.84 2.74
CA ALA A 142 15.03 -13.77 1.76
C ALA A 142 13.62 -13.79 1.16
N GLU A 143 12.96 -12.64 1.13
CA GLU A 143 11.57 -12.48 0.73
C GLU A 143 11.33 -11.22 -0.12
N GLU A 144 10.14 -11.09 -0.67
CA GLU A 144 9.60 -9.83 -1.19
C GLU A 144 8.42 -9.37 -0.33
N LEU A 145 8.31 -8.06 -0.13
CA LEU A 145 7.16 -7.45 0.55
C LEU A 145 6.19 -6.87 -0.47
N LEU A 146 4.93 -7.29 -0.39
CA LEU A 146 3.81 -6.72 -1.13
C LEU A 146 3.13 -5.65 -0.29
N ILE A 147 2.92 -4.46 -0.89
CA ILE A 147 2.18 -3.35 -0.30
C ILE A 147 0.94 -3.09 -1.13
N ILE A 148 -0.17 -3.64 -0.69
CA ILE A 148 -1.45 -3.73 -1.41
C ILE A 148 -2.39 -2.63 -0.91
N LYS A 149 -3.04 -1.88 -1.81
CA LYS A 149 -4.00 -0.82 -1.45
C LYS A 149 -5.39 -1.27 -1.88
N THR A 150 -6.30 -1.42 -0.92
CA THR A 150 -7.64 -1.92 -1.17
C THR A 150 -8.68 -1.34 -0.21
N ARG A 151 -9.94 -1.72 -0.37
CA ARG A 151 -11.04 -1.43 0.55
C ARG A 151 -10.91 -2.28 1.79
N GLU A 152 -11.31 -1.74 2.94
CA GLU A 152 -11.40 -2.51 4.19
C GLU A 152 -12.34 -3.71 4.04
N SER A 153 -13.45 -3.54 3.32
CA SER A 153 -14.45 -4.59 3.08
C SER A 153 -13.90 -5.82 2.34
N LEU A 154 -12.82 -5.67 1.58
CA LEU A 154 -12.24 -6.74 0.76
C LEU A 154 -11.13 -7.52 1.49
N LEU A 155 -10.84 -7.19 2.76
CA LEU A 155 -9.74 -7.83 3.50
C LEU A 155 -9.90 -9.35 3.57
N ASP A 156 -11.10 -9.85 3.86
CA ASP A 156 -11.35 -11.29 3.97
C ASP A 156 -11.15 -11.99 2.63
N ALA A 157 -11.74 -11.46 1.56
CA ALA A 157 -11.60 -12.01 0.20
C ALA A 157 -10.14 -11.97 -0.28
N LEU A 158 -9.42 -10.89 0.02
CA LEU A 158 -7.99 -10.77 -0.26
C LEU A 158 -7.18 -11.81 0.53
N THR A 159 -7.48 -12.00 1.81
CA THR A 159 -6.78 -12.95 2.68
C THR A 159 -6.98 -14.39 2.21
N GLU A 160 -8.21 -14.77 1.85
CA GLU A 160 -8.50 -16.09 1.29
C GLU A 160 -7.82 -16.30 -0.07
N HIS A 161 -7.81 -15.27 -0.92
CA HIS A 161 -7.08 -15.31 -2.18
C HIS A 161 -5.57 -15.52 -1.97
N VAL A 162 -4.97 -14.81 -1.01
CA VAL A 162 -3.55 -14.98 -0.67
C VAL A 162 -3.32 -16.40 -0.19
N LYS A 163 -4.06 -16.90 0.81
CA LYS A 163 -3.93 -18.27 1.33
C LYS A 163 -4.00 -19.33 0.23
N ALA A 164 -4.97 -19.23 -0.68
CA ALA A 164 -5.15 -20.19 -1.76
C ALA A 164 -3.97 -20.22 -2.75
N ASN A 165 -3.19 -19.14 -2.83
CA ASN A 165 -2.12 -18.98 -3.81
C ASN A 165 -0.71 -18.93 -3.19
N HIS A 166 -0.61 -18.93 -1.87
CA HIS A 166 0.63 -18.81 -1.12
C HIS A 166 1.34 -20.15 -0.94
N GLU A 167 2.66 -20.12 -0.80
CA GLU A 167 3.47 -21.33 -0.55
C GLU A 167 3.46 -21.72 0.94
N TYR A 168 3.48 -20.74 1.84
CA TYR A 168 3.41 -20.96 3.28
C TYR A 168 2.01 -21.34 3.73
N ASP A 169 1.93 -22.26 4.69
CA ASP A 169 0.68 -22.68 5.33
C ASP A 169 -0.02 -21.56 6.10
N VAL A 170 0.76 -20.62 6.66
CA VAL A 170 0.26 -19.44 7.38
C VAL A 170 0.97 -18.20 6.81
N PRO A 171 0.47 -17.62 5.71
CA PRO A 171 1.06 -16.42 5.13
C PRO A 171 0.89 -15.22 6.04
N GLU A 172 1.86 -14.30 6.04
CA GLU A 172 1.69 -12.99 6.65
C GLU A 172 0.68 -12.20 5.81
N VAL A 173 -0.44 -11.79 6.44
CA VAL A 173 -1.40 -10.84 5.87
C VAL A 173 -1.88 -9.92 6.98
N ILE A 174 -1.38 -8.68 7.00
CA ILE A 174 -1.73 -7.68 8.02
C ILE A 174 -2.21 -6.39 7.36
N ALA A 175 -3.20 -5.73 7.97
CA ALA A 175 -3.83 -4.54 7.42
C ALA A 175 -3.63 -3.31 8.30
N LEU A 176 -3.37 -2.17 7.67
CA LEU A 176 -3.22 -0.85 8.29
C LEU A 176 -4.27 0.11 7.73
N PRO A 177 -5.04 0.82 8.57
CA PRO A 177 -6.09 1.72 8.08
C PRO A 177 -5.53 2.99 7.45
N ILE A 178 -6.07 3.37 6.29
CA ILE A 178 -5.79 4.66 5.65
C ILE A 178 -6.71 5.72 6.25
N LYS A 179 -6.13 6.72 6.95
CA LYS A 179 -6.89 7.80 7.62
C LYS A 179 -7.08 9.06 6.78
N GLY A 180 -6.57 9.09 5.55
CA GLY A 180 -6.68 10.23 4.65
C GLY A 180 -5.69 10.12 3.48
N GLY A 181 -5.66 11.13 2.63
CA GLY A 181 -4.79 11.17 1.46
C GLY A 181 -5.37 12.04 0.35
N ASN A 182 -4.83 11.90 -0.86
CA ASN A 182 -5.38 12.57 -2.04
C ASN A 182 -6.79 12.02 -2.34
N LEU A 183 -7.80 12.88 -2.29
CA LEU A 183 -9.20 12.50 -2.49
C LEU A 183 -9.41 11.77 -3.82
N LYS A 184 -8.87 12.30 -4.93
CA LYS A 184 -9.00 11.68 -6.26
C LYS A 184 -8.37 10.29 -6.31
N TYR A 185 -7.31 10.05 -5.55
CA TYR A 185 -6.68 8.75 -5.46
C TYR A 185 -7.56 7.75 -4.70
N LEU A 186 -8.19 8.18 -3.61
CA LEU A 186 -9.10 7.33 -2.82
C LEU A 186 -10.41 7.03 -3.59
N GLU A 187 -10.89 7.98 -4.39
CA GLU A 187 -12.00 7.77 -5.32
C GLU A 187 -11.62 6.76 -6.41
N TRP A 188 -10.42 6.90 -7.00
CA TRP A 188 -9.91 5.92 -7.96
C TRP A 188 -9.74 4.53 -7.33
N LEU A 189 -9.24 4.44 -6.09
CA LEU A 189 -9.11 3.19 -5.34
C LEU A 189 -10.48 2.51 -5.20
N LYS A 190 -11.50 3.26 -4.78
CA LYS A 190 -12.89 2.79 -4.74
C LYS A 190 -13.31 2.27 -6.12
N ASN A 191 -13.18 3.08 -7.17
CA ASN A 191 -13.68 2.73 -8.51
C ASN A 191 -12.93 1.56 -9.17
N SER A 192 -11.68 1.29 -8.75
CA SER A 192 -10.84 0.21 -9.28
C SER A 192 -11.05 -1.12 -8.56
N THR A 193 -11.80 -1.14 -7.46
CA THR A 193 -12.05 -2.33 -6.64
C THR A 193 -13.51 -2.74 -6.73
N ARG A 194 -13.80 -4.03 -6.59
CA ARG A 194 -15.18 -4.55 -6.62
C ARG A 194 -15.94 -4.18 -5.33
N GLU A 195 -17.25 -4.31 -5.41
CA GLU A 195 -18.12 -4.31 -4.24
C GLU A 195 -18.14 -5.71 -3.62
N ASN A 196 -18.47 -5.81 -2.32
CA ASN A 196 -18.53 -7.08 -1.59
C ASN A 196 -19.69 -7.95 -2.06
#